data_AF-A0A1G0VE08-F1
#
_entry.id   AF-A0A1G0VE08-F1
#
_cell.length_a   1.000
_cell.length_b   1.000
_cell.length_c   1.000
_cell.angle_alpha   90.00
_cell.angle_beta   90.00
_cell.angle_gamma   90.00
#
_symmetry.space_group_name_H-M   'P 1'
#
loop_
_entity.id
_entity.type
_entity.pdbx_description
1 polymer ?
#
loop_
_entity_poly.entity_id
_entity_poly.type
_entity_poly.pdbx_seq_one_letter_code
_entity_poly.pdbx_strand_id
1 'polypeptide(L)'
;MHVGYIAVIYIFLFGRLNIYLRSILTIAGLLAFMFITGVQPSVFRATVMAVVIIIAFLSNRSTSLFNSLAFASVIILVLSPEEILNPGFQLSFSAVLGIAIFYPRTEKLISTLKLRSKVLRYILLFMAVSLSAQIGTLPFTVMYFGKLSIISLLANLFVIPVVGVVVGLGIFTLIINIAFPFVAIYFAAANELVTKLLFLFIELSGNENFSYIFVKNFSLYDSLLFYLFLFFLLYVIKKINTTFVKILIVILVVSNFLLLSTLDNYNLLKTGKLSVFTIDVGQGDAILLKFPKGTTALIDAGNATPSFDNGERIILPLLEYLGIERIDYGFVSHIDSDHYAGFVSLVKAGVIKKIIKPGIDSSLVKDVKFEKYLRENHIPIEYYKKEILTIDEVRIYVLNNESIMENTELSSNDKSGMLKMVYGKTSFLFTGDVEKKVEKVYASDYKLFLDVDVLKVGHHGSKTSSSKVFLNYVTPEQSIISAGILNKFEHPSGEIVKRLEDFGSEIYRTDKYGALIFESDGNSIHFIDWKKHF
;
A
#
# COMPACT_ATOMS: atom_id res chain seq x y z
N MET A 1 -16.57 -14.23 -4.34
CA MET A 1 -17.69 -15.09 -3.89
C MET A 1 -19.07 -14.60 -4.32
N HIS A 2 -19.33 -13.28 -4.41
CA HIS A 2 -20.66 -12.77 -4.82
C HIS A 2 -21.12 -13.26 -6.21
N VAL A 3 -20.23 -13.33 -7.20
CA VAL A 3 -20.54 -13.92 -8.52
C VAL A 3 -20.99 -15.38 -8.41
N GLY A 4 -20.39 -16.16 -7.49
CA GLY A 4 -20.80 -17.55 -7.24
C GLY A 4 -22.20 -17.65 -6.64
N TYR A 5 -22.55 -16.79 -5.67
CA TYR A 5 -23.91 -16.70 -5.14
C TYR A 5 -24.92 -16.34 -6.23
N ILE A 6 -24.58 -15.38 -7.08
CA ILE A 6 -25.44 -14.97 -8.20
C ILE A 6 -25.64 -16.10 -9.20
N ALA A 7 -24.57 -16.84 -9.54
CA ALA A 7 -24.66 -18.01 -10.39
C ALA A 7 -25.61 -19.05 -9.79
N VAL A 8 -25.50 -19.36 -8.50
CA VAL A 8 -26.40 -20.30 -7.80
C VAL A 8 -27.85 -19.81 -7.82
N ILE A 9 -28.09 -18.52 -7.56
CA ILE A 9 -29.42 -17.91 -7.62
C ILE A 9 -30.03 -18.08 -9.01
N TYR A 10 -29.30 -17.75 -10.07
CA TYR A 10 -29.80 -17.89 -11.44
C TYR A 10 -30.03 -19.37 -11.83
N ILE A 11 -29.12 -20.27 -11.46
CA ILE A 11 -29.29 -21.71 -11.71
C ILE A 11 -30.56 -22.23 -11.03
N PHE A 12 -30.85 -21.78 -9.81
CA PHE A 12 -32.06 -22.15 -9.09
C PHE A 12 -33.32 -21.54 -9.72
N LEU A 13 -33.30 -20.23 -10.00
CA LEU A 13 -34.41 -19.48 -10.61
C LEU A 13 -34.82 -20.10 -11.96
N PHE A 14 -33.84 -20.46 -12.79
CA PHE A 14 -34.05 -21.07 -14.10
C PHE A 14 -34.04 -22.61 -14.05
N GLY A 15 -34.12 -23.21 -12.86
CA GLY A 15 -33.99 -24.66 -12.66
C GLY A 15 -35.06 -25.49 -13.37
N ARG A 16 -36.23 -24.90 -13.65
CA ARG A 16 -37.36 -25.53 -14.37
C ARG A 16 -37.21 -25.51 -15.90
N LEU A 17 -36.24 -24.77 -16.43
CA LEU A 17 -35.98 -24.68 -17.87
C LEU A 17 -35.05 -25.81 -18.33
N ASN A 18 -35.00 -26.05 -19.64
CA ASN A 18 -34.04 -26.99 -20.21
C ASN A 18 -32.59 -26.54 -19.93
N ILE A 19 -31.66 -27.50 -19.95
CA ILE A 19 -30.27 -27.26 -19.54
C ILE A 19 -29.59 -26.15 -20.35
N TYR A 20 -29.85 -26.08 -21.65
CA TYR A 20 -29.24 -25.10 -22.55
C TYR A 20 -29.73 -23.69 -22.27
N LEU A 21 -31.05 -23.51 -22.17
CA LEU A 21 -31.69 -22.22 -21.90
C LEU A 21 -31.35 -21.72 -20.49
N ARG A 22 -31.34 -22.62 -19.50
CA ARG A 22 -30.89 -22.31 -18.13
C ARG A 22 -29.46 -21.77 -18.13
N SER A 23 -28.54 -22.43 -18.82
CA SER A 23 -27.14 -22.03 -18.88
C SER A 23 -26.94 -20.71 -19.63
N ILE A 24 -27.65 -20.50 -20.76
CA ILE A 24 -27.60 -19.23 -21.52
C ILE A 24 -28.09 -18.07 -20.66
N LEU A 25 -29.24 -18.22 -20.00
CA LEU A 25 -29.79 -17.18 -19.12
C LEU A 25 -28.90 -16.90 -17.91
N THR A 26 -28.26 -17.94 -17.36
CA THR A 26 -27.28 -17.79 -16.28
C THR A 26 -26.06 -17.00 -16.76
N ILE A 27 -25.48 -17.34 -17.93
CA ILE A 27 -24.34 -16.61 -18.50
C ILE A 27 -24.71 -15.15 -18.77
N ALA A 28 -25.88 -14.91 -19.39
CA ALA A 28 -26.36 -13.55 -19.66
C ALA A 28 -26.54 -12.75 -18.36
N GLY A 29 -27.12 -13.35 -17.32
CA GLY A 29 -27.28 -12.73 -16.01
C GLY A 29 -25.96 -12.41 -15.32
N LEU A 30 -24.94 -13.26 -15.45
CA LEU A 30 -23.60 -13.03 -14.91
C LEU A 30 -22.88 -11.88 -15.65
N LEU A 31 -22.98 -11.84 -16.98
CA LEU A 31 -22.44 -10.74 -17.79
C LEU A 31 -23.14 -9.41 -17.45
N ALA A 32 -24.47 -9.41 -17.33
CA ALA A 32 -25.22 -8.23 -16.93
C ALA A 32 -24.77 -7.74 -15.53
N PHE A 33 -24.63 -8.65 -14.57
CA PHE A 33 -24.11 -8.31 -13.24
C PHE A 33 -22.72 -7.67 -13.30
N MET A 34 -21.80 -8.24 -14.11
CA MET A 34 -20.47 -7.69 -14.31
C MET A 34 -20.51 -6.25 -14.82
N PHE A 35 -21.33 -5.94 -15.83
CA PHE A 35 -21.47 -4.58 -16.35
C PHE A 35 -22.11 -3.62 -15.35
N ILE A 36 -23.14 -4.06 -14.61
CA ILE A 36 -23.81 -3.24 -13.58
C ILE A 36 -22.84 -2.85 -12.46
N THR A 37 -21.92 -3.74 -12.10
CA THR A 37 -20.88 -3.45 -11.09
C THR A 37 -19.72 -2.60 -11.60
N GLY A 38 -19.75 -2.13 -12.85
CA GLY A 38 -18.69 -1.32 -13.45
C GLY A 38 -17.47 -2.13 -13.87
N VAL A 39 -17.63 -3.43 -14.14
CA VAL A 39 -16.55 -4.34 -14.59
C VAL A 39 -15.35 -4.34 -13.64
N GLN A 40 -15.63 -4.42 -12.34
CA GLN A 40 -14.57 -4.55 -11.34
C GLN A 40 -13.70 -5.79 -11.65
N PRO A 41 -12.35 -5.72 -11.54
CA PRO A 41 -11.47 -6.82 -11.93
C PRO A 41 -11.79 -8.16 -11.24
N SER A 42 -12.19 -8.12 -9.96
CA SER A 42 -12.58 -9.32 -9.21
C SER A 42 -13.86 -9.98 -9.75
N VAL A 43 -14.82 -9.17 -10.20
CA VAL A 43 -16.08 -9.62 -10.80
C VAL A 43 -15.83 -10.15 -12.21
N PHE A 44 -14.99 -9.47 -12.99
CA PHE A 44 -14.59 -9.90 -14.33
C PHE A 44 -13.99 -11.31 -14.30
N ARG A 45 -12.94 -11.52 -13.49
CA ARG A 45 -12.27 -12.83 -13.39
C ARG A 45 -13.22 -13.94 -12.96
N ALA A 46 -14.02 -13.70 -11.92
CA ALA A 46 -14.97 -14.68 -11.43
C ALA A 46 -16.08 -14.99 -12.46
N THR A 47 -16.51 -14.01 -13.24
CA THR A 47 -17.49 -14.18 -14.32
C THR A 47 -16.91 -15.02 -15.46
N VAL A 48 -15.69 -14.72 -15.92
CA VAL A 48 -14.99 -15.52 -16.93
C VAL A 48 -14.86 -16.98 -16.47
N MET A 49 -14.43 -17.22 -15.24
CA MET A 49 -14.33 -18.57 -14.68
C MET A 49 -15.68 -19.30 -14.65
N ALA A 50 -16.75 -18.63 -14.19
CA ALA A 50 -18.09 -19.22 -14.14
C ALA A 50 -18.60 -19.58 -15.55
N VAL A 51 -18.40 -18.70 -16.53
CA VAL A 51 -18.78 -18.93 -17.92
C VAL A 51 -18.02 -20.12 -18.51
N VAL A 52 -16.71 -20.22 -18.28
CA VAL A 52 -15.90 -21.36 -18.73
C VAL A 52 -16.41 -22.68 -18.13
N ILE A 53 -16.74 -22.70 -16.85
CA ILE A 53 -17.28 -23.90 -16.17
C ILE A 53 -18.64 -24.30 -16.77
N ILE A 54 -19.54 -23.34 -16.99
CA ILE A 54 -20.87 -23.61 -17.56
C ILE A 54 -20.75 -24.15 -19.00
N ILE A 55 -19.90 -23.55 -19.84
CA ILE A 55 -19.68 -24.01 -21.21
C ILE A 55 -19.06 -25.41 -21.24
N ALA A 56 -18.10 -25.69 -20.36
CA ALA A 56 -17.48 -26.99 -20.26
C ALA A 56 -18.48 -28.07 -19.84
N PHE A 57 -19.39 -27.75 -18.91
CA PHE A 57 -20.49 -28.61 -18.52
C PHE A 57 -21.45 -28.90 -19.69
N LEU A 58 -21.84 -27.86 -20.46
CA LEU A 58 -22.69 -28.01 -21.64
C LEU A 58 -22.06 -28.85 -22.76
N SER A 59 -20.74 -28.86 -22.84
CA SER A 59 -19.99 -29.60 -23.86
C SER A 59 -19.89 -31.11 -23.55
N ASN A 60 -20.48 -31.58 -22.46
CA ASN A 60 -20.45 -32.96 -21.98
C ASN A 60 -19.04 -33.55 -21.84
N ARG A 61 -18.04 -32.67 -21.63
CA ARG A 61 -16.64 -33.05 -21.40
C ARG A 61 -16.40 -33.24 -19.92
N SER A 62 -15.50 -34.16 -19.55
CA SER A 62 -15.01 -34.26 -18.17
C SER A 62 -14.32 -32.95 -17.80
N THR A 63 -14.96 -32.18 -16.92
CA THR A 63 -14.42 -30.89 -16.49
C THR A 63 -13.30 -31.12 -15.48
N SER A 64 -12.05 -30.92 -15.91
CA SER A 64 -10.93 -30.78 -14.98
C SER A 64 -10.90 -29.34 -14.48
N LEU A 65 -11.02 -29.15 -13.17
CA LEU A 65 -10.93 -27.83 -12.53
C LEU A 65 -9.63 -27.10 -12.92
N PHE A 66 -8.53 -27.84 -13.05
CA PHE A 66 -7.23 -27.30 -13.46
C PHE A 66 -7.25 -26.77 -14.90
N ASN A 67 -7.92 -27.47 -15.82
CA ASN A 67 -8.01 -27.04 -17.22
C ASN A 67 -8.91 -25.82 -17.35
N SER A 68 -10.03 -25.77 -16.63
CA SER A 68 -10.91 -24.60 -16.59
C SER A 68 -10.20 -23.38 -16.03
N LEU A 69 -9.40 -23.56 -14.96
CA LEU A 69 -8.59 -22.50 -14.38
C LEU A 69 -7.53 -22.01 -15.38
N ALA A 70 -6.76 -22.92 -15.98
CA ALA A 70 -5.74 -22.58 -16.97
C ALA A 70 -6.32 -21.83 -18.19
N PHE A 71 -7.46 -22.29 -18.69
CA PHE A 71 -8.14 -21.66 -19.81
C PHE A 71 -8.63 -20.24 -19.46
N ALA A 72 -9.23 -20.06 -18.28
CA ALA A 72 -9.62 -18.74 -17.80
C ALA A 72 -8.42 -17.80 -17.64
N SER A 73 -7.28 -18.28 -17.10
CA SER A 73 -6.06 -17.46 -17.00
C SER A 73 -5.54 -17.04 -18.37
N VAL A 74 -5.55 -17.94 -19.36
CA VAL A 74 -5.10 -17.60 -20.72
C VAL A 74 -5.99 -16.52 -21.34
N ILE A 75 -7.31 -16.63 -21.21
CA ILE A 75 -8.25 -15.61 -21.72
C ILE A 75 -7.94 -14.25 -21.10
N ILE A 76 -7.78 -14.19 -19.77
CA ILE A 76 -7.53 -12.92 -19.06
C ILE A 76 -6.17 -12.33 -19.47
N LEU A 77 -5.12 -13.14 -19.53
CA LEU A 77 -3.76 -12.68 -19.86
C LEU A 77 -3.58 -12.31 -21.34
N VAL A 78 -4.38 -12.88 -22.24
CA VAL A 78 -4.41 -12.45 -23.65
C VAL A 78 -5.06 -11.07 -23.79
N LEU A 79 -6.06 -10.76 -22.95
CA LEU A 79 -6.71 -9.45 -22.95
C LEU A 79 -5.86 -8.38 -22.26
N SER A 80 -5.20 -8.75 -21.16
CA SER A 80 -4.37 -7.86 -20.33
C SER A 80 -3.19 -8.63 -19.73
N PRO A 81 -2.03 -8.68 -20.41
CA PRO A 81 -0.84 -9.39 -19.92
C PRO A 81 -0.35 -8.91 -18.55
N GLU A 82 -0.55 -7.64 -18.24
CA GLU A 82 -0.18 -6.98 -16.98
C GLU A 82 -0.92 -7.56 -15.76
N GLU A 83 -2.07 -8.22 -15.95
CA GLU A 83 -2.82 -8.84 -14.85
C GLU A 83 -2.01 -9.92 -14.11
N ILE A 84 -0.96 -10.50 -14.72
CA ILE A 84 -0.11 -11.46 -14.02
C ILE A 84 0.60 -10.85 -12.80
N LEU A 85 0.87 -9.54 -12.81
CA LEU A 85 1.49 -8.80 -11.72
C LEU A 85 0.45 -8.22 -10.76
N ASN A 86 -0.84 -8.28 -11.10
CA ASN A 86 -1.91 -7.76 -10.27
C ASN A 86 -2.14 -8.70 -9.06
N PRO A 87 -2.02 -8.20 -7.81
CA PRO A 87 -2.27 -9.01 -6.61
C PRO A 87 -3.64 -9.68 -6.63
N GLY A 88 -4.67 -9.00 -7.17
CA GLY A 88 -6.01 -9.53 -7.28
C GLY A 88 -6.10 -10.77 -8.17
N PHE A 89 -5.36 -10.81 -9.29
CA PHE A 89 -5.27 -11.98 -10.16
C PHE A 89 -4.56 -13.12 -9.41
N GLN A 90 -3.36 -12.85 -8.89
CA GLN A 90 -2.54 -13.85 -8.20
C GLN A 90 -3.26 -14.48 -7.01
N LEU A 91 -3.91 -13.68 -6.17
CA LEU A 91 -4.69 -14.17 -5.01
C LEU A 91 -5.91 -14.99 -5.46
N SER A 92 -6.64 -14.55 -6.49
CA SER A 92 -7.84 -15.26 -6.96
C SER A 92 -7.50 -16.65 -7.50
N PHE A 93 -6.50 -16.72 -8.39
CA PHE A 93 -6.07 -17.97 -9.01
C PHE A 93 -5.41 -18.92 -8.01
N SER A 94 -4.57 -18.38 -7.11
CA SER A 94 -3.90 -19.18 -6.08
C SER A 94 -4.88 -19.71 -5.03
N ALA A 95 -5.94 -18.96 -4.68
CA ALA A 95 -7.01 -19.45 -3.82
C ALA A 95 -7.73 -20.66 -4.44
N VAL A 96 -8.14 -20.55 -5.71
CA VAL A 96 -8.86 -21.63 -6.40
C VAL A 96 -7.95 -22.85 -6.63
N LEU A 97 -6.68 -22.63 -6.97
CA LEU A 97 -5.68 -23.70 -7.08
C LEU A 97 -5.42 -24.37 -5.73
N GLY A 98 -5.31 -23.59 -4.65
CA GLY A 98 -5.18 -24.08 -3.28
C GLY A 98 -6.37 -24.96 -2.88
N ILE A 99 -7.61 -24.51 -3.16
CA ILE A 99 -8.81 -25.33 -2.97
C ILE A 99 -8.72 -26.62 -3.79
N ALA A 100 -8.40 -26.54 -5.08
CA ALA A 100 -8.30 -27.71 -5.96
C ALA A 100 -7.31 -28.77 -5.47
N ILE A 101 -6.19 -28.35 -4.88
CA ILE A 101 -5.11 -29.23 -4.43
C ILE A 101 -5.36 -29.74 -2.99
N PHE A 102 -5.71 -28.87 -2.06
CA PHE A 102 -5.73 -29.20 -0.62
C PHE A 102 -7.10 -29.68 -0.13
N TYR A 103 -8.21 -29.21 -0.71
CA TYR A 103 -9.55 -29.55 -0.25
C TYR A 103 -9.87 -31.06 -0.36
N PRO A 104 -9.61 -31.75 -1.50
CA PRO A 104 -9.91 -33.19 -1.60
C PRO A 104 -9.17 -34.04 -0.56
N ARG A 105 -7.98 -33.61 -0.14
CA ARG A 105 -7.16 -34.31 0.87
C ARG A 105 -7.71 -34.09 2.28
N THR A 106 -8.07 -32.86 2.60
CA THR A 106 -8.64 -32.49 3.91
C THR A 106 -10.06 -33.05 4.08
N GLU A 107 -10.88 -33.06 3.01
CA GLU A 107 -12.18 -33.73 3.00
C GLU A 107 -12.07 -35.23 3.29
N LYS A 108 -11.13 -35.91 2.63
CA LYS A 108 -10.87 -37.34 2.89
C LYS A 108 -10.47 -37.58 4.34
N LEU A 109 -9.61 -36.73 4.91
CA LEU A 109 -9.21 -36.82 6.31
C LEU A 109 -10.43 -36.66 7.24
N ILE A 110 -11.25 -35.62 7.05
CA ILE A 110 -12.43 -35.36 7.87
C ILE A 110 -13.44 -36.51 7.79
N SER A 111 -13.66 -37.06 6.59
CA SER A 111 -14.59 -38.18 6.41
C SER A 111 -14.10 -39.47 7.08
N THR A 112 -12.78 -39.68 7.23
CA THR A 112 -12.25 -40.82 8.00
C THR A 112 -12.44 -40.72 9.51
N LEU A 113 -12.67 -39.52 10.06
CA LEU A 113 -12.83 -39.31 11.51
C LEU A 113 -14.15 -39.87 12.10
N LYS A 114 -15.03 -40.47 11.28
CA LYS A 114 -16.31 -41.10 11.69
C LYS A 114 -17.10 -40.25 12.70
N LEU A 115 -17.21 -38.94 12.43
CA LEU A 115 -17.89 -37.99 13.31
C LEU A 115 -19.38 -38.31 13.43
N ARG A 116 -19.90 -38.38 14.67
CA ARG A 116 -21.32 -38.64 14.93
C ARG A 116 -22.23 -37.47 14.56
N SER A 117 -21.76 -36.24 14.76
CA SER A 117 -22.55 -35.03 14.46
C SER A 117 -22.38 -34.60 13.00
N LYS A 118 -23.50 -34.54 12.26
CA LYS A 118 -23.54 -33.99 10.90
C LYS A 118 -23.16 -32.51 10.88
N VAL A 119 -23.60 -31.74 11.88
CA VAL A 119 -23.30 -30.31 11.99
C VAL A 119 -21.80 -30.08 12.11
N LEU A 120 -21.13 -30.82 13.02
CA LEU A 120 -19.69 -30.71 13.21
C LEU A 120 -18.92 -31.09 11.92
N ARG A 121 -19.38 -32.12 11.20
CA ARG A 121 -18.80 -32.48 9.90
C ARG A 121 -18.91 -31.34 8.89
N TYR A 122 -20.06 -30.68 8.77
CA TYR A 122 -20.21 -29.55 7.83
C TYR A 122 -19.34 -28.35 8.23
N ILE A 123 -19.24 -28.03 9.52
CA ILE A 123 -18.35 -26.98 10.02
C ILE A 123 -16.91 -27.27 9.62
N LEU A 124 -16.42 -28.49 9.86
CA LEU A 124 -15.05 -28.89 9.51
C LEU A 124 -14.81 -28.86 7.99
N LEU A 125 -15.78 -29.28 7.18
CA LEU A 125 -15.66 -29.19 5.71
C LEU A 125 -15.61 -27.73 5.23
N PHE A 126 -16.39 -26.85 5.86
CA PHE A 126 -16.39 -25.42 5.54
C PHE A 126 -15.06 -24.76 5.91
N MET A 127 -14.53 -25.07 7.09
CA MET A 127 -13.18 -24.66 7.51
C MET A 127 -12.11 -25.23 6.58
N ALA A 128 -12.26 -26.47 6.10
CA ALA A 128 -11.30 -27.08 5.18
C ALA A 128 -11.21 -26.36 3.84
N VAL A 129 -12.33 -25.87 3.28
CA VAL A 129 -12.30 -25.02 2.07
C VAL A 129 -11.54 -23.73 2.35
N SER A 130 -11.86 -23.05 3.45
CA SER A 130 -11.22 -21.79 3.85
C SER A 130 -9.71 -21.95 4.08
N LEU A 131 -9.31 -23.02 4.79
CA LEU A 131 -7.90 -23.36 5.03
C LEU A 131 -7.17 -23.65 3.71
N SER A 132 -7.81 -24.39 2.79
CA SER A 132 -7.21 -24.72 1.49
C SER A 132 -6.96 -23.49 0.64
N ALA A 133 -7.90 -22.54 0.63
CA ALA A 133 -7.73 -21.24 -0.02
C ALA A 133 -6.60 -20.45 0.64
N GLN A 134 -6.60 -20.38 1.98
CA GLN A 134 -5.60 -19.63 2.74
C GLN A 134 -4.18 -20.14 2.52
N ILE A 135 -3.96 -21.46 2.50
CA ILE A 135 -2.66 -22.06 2.18
C ILE A 135 -2.21 -21.66 0.77
N GLY A 136 -3.13 -21.66 -0.21
CA GLY A 136 -2.82 -21.26 -1.58
C GLY A 136 -2.49 -19.77 -1.72
N THR A 137 -3.18 -18.90 -0.97
CA THR A 137 -2.94 -17.45 -1.04
C THR A 137 -1.81 -16.97 -0.13
N LEU A 138 -1.40 -17.76 0.86
CA LEU A 138 -0.53 -17.34 1.95
C LEU A 138 0.73 -16.59 1.46
N PRO A 139 1.51 -17.10 0.50
CA PRO A 139 2.74 -16.41 0.08
C PRO A 139 2.48 -15.01 -0.47
N PHE A 140 1.44 -14.88 -1.28
CA PHE A 140 1.04 -13.59 -1.85
C PHE A 140 0.46 -12.66 -0.80
N THR A 141 -0.39 -13.16 0.10
CA THR A 141 -0.95 -12.35 1.18
C THR A 141 0.14 -11.79 2.08
N VAL A 142 1.13 -12.61 2.44
CA VAL A 142 2.23 -12.17 3.30
C VAL A 142 3.19 -11.24 2.56
N MET A 143 3.54 -11.54 1.30
CA MET A 143 4.39 -10.68 0.47
C MET A 143 3.80 -9.28 0.25
N TYR A 144 2.50 -9.18 -0.06
CA TYR A 144 1.89 -7.88 -0.37
C TYR A 144 1.43 -7.08 0.84
N PHE A 145 0.99 -7.75 1.90
CA PHE A 145 0.35 -7.08 3.04
C PHE A 145 1.15 -7.19 4.33
N GLY A 146 2.23 -7.97 4.38
CA GLY A 146 3.04 -8.18 5.59
C GLY A 146 2.27 -8.81 6.76
N LYS A 147 1.05 -9.32 6.52
CA LYS A 147 0.08 -9.71 7.55
C LYS A 147 -0.47 -11.10 7.29
N LEU A 148 -0.35 -11.97 8.29
CA LEU A 148 -1.00 -13.28 8.32
C LEU A 148 -2.20 -13.24 9.27
N SER A 149 -3.42 -13.21 8.72
CA SER A 149 -4.63 -13.23 9.55
C SER A 149 -4.87 -14.60 10.19
N ILE A 150 -4.76 -14.67 11.53
CA ILE A 150 -5.05 -15.88 12.31
C ILE A 150 -6.56 -16.11 12.41
N ILE A 151 -7.33 -15.02 12.56
CA ILE A 151 -8.76 -15.08 12.82
C ILE A 151 -9.56 -15.42 11.56
N SER A 152 -8.98 -15.23 10.36
CA SER A 152 -9.65 -15.44 9.07
C SER A 152 -10.37 -16.79 8.96
N LEU A 153 -9.78 -17.89 9.45
CA LEU A 153 -10.40 -19.22 9.38
C LEU A 153 -11.72 -19.30 10.18
N LEU A 154 -11.75 -18.70 11.37
CA LEU A 154 -12.92 -18.67 12.24
C LEU A 154 -13.93 -17.60 11.79
N ALA A 155 -13.44 -16.41 11.43
CA ALA A 155 -14.28 -15.33 10.92
C ALA A 155 -15.03 -15.75 9.66
N ASN A 156 -14.38 -16.47 8.74
CA ASN A 156 -15.00 -16.95 7.51
C ASN A 156 -16.21 -17.85 7.76
N LEU A 157 -16.27 -18.57 8.89
CA LEU A 157 -17.44 -19.39 9.25
C LEU A 157 -18.71 -18.54 9.42
N PHE A 158 -18.57 -17.29 9.85
CA PHE A 158 -19.67 -16.35 10.06
C PHE A 158 -19.83 -15.37 8.90
N VAL A 159 -18.72 -14.76 8.46
CA VAL A 159 -18.71 -13.71 7.44
C VAL A 159 -19.27 -14.22 6.11
N ILE A 160 -18.83 -15.39 5.66
CA ILE A 160 -19.19 -15.89 4.32
C ILE A 160 -20.71 -16.16 4.20
N PRO A 161 -21.35 -16.90 5.13
CA PRO A 161 -22.81 -17.06 5.09
C PRO A 161 -23.58 -15.74 5.21
N VAL A 162 -23.17 -14.84 6.11
CA VAL A 162 -23.83 -13.55 6.33
C VAL A 162 -23.76 -12.68 5.07
N VAL A 163 -22.62 -12.66 4.39
CA VAL A 163 -22.46 -12.01 3.09
C VAL A 163 -23.43 -12.58 2.05
N GLY A 164 -23.65 -13.89 2.04
CA GLY A 164 -24.65 -14.53 1.18
C GLY A 164 -26.07 -14.01 1.46
N VAL A 165 -26.42 -13.83 2.74
CA VAL A 165 -27.71 -13.23 3.16
C VAL A 165 -27.81 -11.78 2.69
N VAL A 166 -26.76 -10.97 2.87
CA VAL A 166 -26.72 -9.57 2.44
C VAL A 166 -26.93 -9.44 0.92
N VAL A 167 -26.21 -10.24 0.13
CA VAL A 167 -26.38 -10.27 -1.34
C VAL A 167 -27.80 -10.70 -1.71
N GLY A 168 -28.32 -11.74 -1.06
CA GLY A 168 -29.68 -12.24 -1.29
C GLY A 168 -30.75 -11.19 -0.99
N LEU A 169 -30.67 -10.53 0.17
CA LEU A 169 -31.58 -9.44 0.56
C LEU A 169 -31.47 -8.25 -0.38
N GLY A 170 -30.26 -7.89 -0.82
CA GLY A 170 -30.05 -6.82 -1.80
C GLY A 170 -30.73 -7.10 -3.13
N ILE A 171 -30.52 -8.30 -3.71
CA ILE A 171 -31.18 -8.72 -4.96
C ILE A 171 -32.70 -8.76 -4.78
N PHE A 172 -33.19 -9.31 -3.67
CA PHE A 172 -34.62 -9.39 -3.39
C PHE A 172 -35.25 -7.99 -3.27
N THR A 173 -34.56 -7.07 -2.59
CA THR A 173 -34.95 -5.67 -2.49
C THR A 173 -35.09 -5.03 -3.87
N LEU A 174 -34.11 -5.23 -4.76
CA LEU A 174 -34.15 -4.70 -6.13
C LEU A 174 -35.33 -5.23 -6.94
N ILE A 175 -35.62 -6.54 -6.85
CA ILE A 175 -36.73 -7.17 -7.57
C ILE A 175 -38.08 -6.68 -7.03
N ILE A 176 -38.26 -6.67 -5.71
CA ILE A 176 -39.51 -6.24 -5.08
C ILE A 176 -39.75 -4.75 -5.31
N ASN A 177 -38.71 -3.93 -5.35
CA ASN A 177 -38.85 -2.48 -5.56
C ASN A 177 -39.54 -2.14 -6.89
N ILE A 178 -39.44 -3.00 -7.91
CA ILE A 178 -40.11 -2.80 -9.21
C ILE A 178 -41.64 -2.84 -9.05
N ALA A 179 -42.16 -3.71 -8.18
CA ALA A 179 -43.60 -3.94 -8.02
C ALA A 179 -44.19 -3.31 -6.74
N PHE A 180 -43.43 -3.30 -5.64
CA PHE A 180 -43.89 -2.89 -4.31
C PHE A 180 -42.79 -2.10 -3.56
N PRO A 181 -42.59 -0.80 -3.88
CA PRO A 181 -41.54 0.01 -3.26
C PRO A 181 -41.64 0.09 -1.73
N PHE A 182 -42.86 0.19 -1.17
CA PHE A 182 -43.07 0.23 0.28
C PHE A 182 -42.62 -1.04 0.99
N VAL A 183 -42.76 -2.20 0.35
CA VAL A 183 -42.31 -3.49 0.90
C VAL A 183 -40.79 -3.60 0.80
N ALA A 184 -40.19 -3.09 -0.28
CA ALA A 184 -38.74 -3.11 -0.49
C ALA A 184 -37.99 -2.36 0.62
N ILE A 185 -38.56 -1.31 1.22
CA ILE A 185 -37.95 -0.56 2.33
C ILE A 185 -37.66 -1.47 3.53
N TYR A 186 -38.55 -2.42 3.86
CA TYR A 186 -38.33 -3.34 4.98
C TYR A 186 -37.16 -4.30 4.72
N PHE A 187 -37.03 -4.80 3.48
CA PHE A 187 -35.91 -5.63 3.09
C PHE A 187 -34.59 -4.84 3.03
N ALA A 188 -34.65 -3.58 2.59
CA ALA A 188 -33.50 -2.67 2.63
C ALA A 188 -33.04 -2.40 4.07
N ALA A 189 -33.97 -2.12 4.99
CA ALA A 189 -33.66 -1.90 6.41
C ALA A 189 -33.10 -3.17 7.09
N ALA A 190 -33.65 -4.34 6.77
CA ALA A 190 -33.10 -5.61 7.23
C ALA A 190 -31.67 -5.83 6.70
N ASN A 191 -31.42 -5.51 5.43
CA ASN A 191 -30.10 -5.61 4.83
C ASN A 191 -29.09 -4.66 5.48
N GLU A 192 -29.50 -3.42 5.77
CA GLU A 192 -28.70 -2.43 6.50
C GLU A 192 -28.33 -2.93 7.90
N LEU A 193 -29.30 -3.48 8.65
CA LEU A 193 -29.05 -4.05 9.97
C LEU A 193 -28.03 -5.20 9.92
N VAL A 194 -28.22 -6.17 9.03
CA VAL A 194 -27.31 -7.32 8.88
C VAL A 194 -25.91 -6.85 8.49
N THR A 195 -25.82 -5.83 7.64
CA THR A 195 -24.55 -5.23 7.22
C THR A 195 -23.86 -4.50 8.38
N LYS A 196 -24.60 -3.73 9.20
CA LYS A 196 -24.06 -3.10 10.41
C LYS A 196 -23.53 -4.13 11.41
N LEU A 197 -24.26 -5.22 11.64
CA LEU A 197 -23.82 -6.31 12.51
C LEU A 197 -22.57 -7.00 11.97
N LEU A 198 -22.48 -7.19 10.65
CA LEU A 198 -21.29 -7.71 10.00
C LEU A 198 -20.07 -6.78 10.22
N PHE A 199 -20.23 -5.47 10.05
CA PHE A 199 -19.15 -4.50 10.29
C PHE A 199 -18.72 -4.48 11.76
N LEU A 200 -19.67 -4.51 12.70
CA LEU A 200 -19.35 -4.61 14.13
C LEU A 200 -18.55 -5.88 14.45
N PHE A 201 -18.92 -7.03 13.87
CA PHE A 201 -18.16 -8.26 14.05
C PHE A 201 -16.73 -8.15 13.50
N ILE A 202 -16.58 -7.55 12.31
CA ILE A 202 -15.27 -7.32 11.69
C ILE A 202 -14.41 -6.39 12.55
N GLU A 203 -14.98 -5.32 13.10
CA GLU A 203 -14.28 -4.37 13.97
C GLU A 203 -13.83 -5.05 15.28
N LEU A 204 -14.72 -5.80 15.93
CA LEU A 204 -14.38 -6.54 17.16
C LEU A 204 -13.34 -7.63 16.91
N SER A 205 -13.45 -8.34 15.79
CA SER A 205 -12.52 -9.42 15.41
C SER A 205 -11.20 -8.90 14.83
N GLY A 206 -11.18 -7.64 14.38
CA GLY A 206 -10.04 -7.01 13.72
C GLY A 206 -9.06 -6.32 14.65
N ASN A 207 -9.35 -6.23 15.96
CA ASN A 207 -8.52 -5.51 16.92
C ASN A 207 -7.05 -6.02 16.93
N GLU A 208 -6.10 -5.08 16.96
CA GLU A 208 -4.72 -5.27 16.49
C GLU A 208 -3.90 -6.31 17.27
N ASN A 209 -4.29 -6.62 18.51
CA ASN A 209 -3.46 -7.45 19.38
C ASN A 209 -3.48 -8.95 19.03
N PHE A 210 -4.47 -9.45 18.27
CA PHE A 210 -4.61 -10.90 18.02
C PHE A 210 -5.10 -11.27 16.62
N SER A 211 -5.46 -10.30 15.77
CA SER A 211 -6.12 -10.58 14.49
C SER A 211 -5.15 -11.05 13.40
N TYR A 212 -3.89 -10.65 13.49
CA TYR A 212 -2.84 -11.02 12.55
C TYR A 212 -1.46 -11.16 13.21
N ILE A 213 -0.57 -11.88 12.53
CA ILE A 213 0.87 -11.90 12.80
C ILE A 213 1.54 -11.04 11.72
N PHE A 214 2.38 -10.09 12.13
CA PHE A 214 3.25 -9.38 11.21
C PHE A 214 4.40 -10.27 10.75
N VAL A 215 4.60 -10.33 9.44
CA VAL A 215 5.75 -10.97 8.81
C VAL A 215 6.38 -9.93 7.90
N LYS A 216 7.52 -9.40 8.32
CA LYS A 216 8.24 -8.35 7.57
C LYS A 216 9.03 -8.98 6.42
N ASN A 217 9.07 -8.29 5.28
CA ASN A 217 9.94 -8.57 4.13
C ASN A 217 9.84 -9.98 3.53
N PHE A 218 8.63 -10.55 3.45
CA PHE A 218 8.44 -11.86 2.84
C PHE A 218 8.68 -11.82 1.33
N SER A 219 9.73 -12.49 0.87
CA SER A 219 10.21 -12.41 -0.51
C SER A 219 9.59 -13.48 -1.44
N LEU A 220 9.87 -13.36 -2.75
CA LEU A 220 9.57 -14.44 -3.70
C LEU A 220 10.39 -15.71 -3.39
N TYR A 221 11.60 -15.56 -2.84
CA TYR A 221 12.41 -16.70 -2.39
C TYR A 221 11.73 -17.40 -1.20
N ASP A 222 11.19 -16.64 -0.26
CA ASP A 222 10.41 -17.20 0.85
C ASP A 222 9.16 -17.92 0.36
N SER A 223 8.50 -17.40 -0.68
CA SER A 223 7.36 -18.06 -1.32
C SER A 223 7.76 -19.42 -1.91
N LEU A 224 8.92 -19.51 -2.56
CA LEU A 224 9.43 -20.76 -3.11
C LEU A 224 9.79 -21.75 -1.99
N LEU A 225 10.50 -21.28 -0.97
CA LEU A 225 10.83 -22.06 0.22
C LEU A 225 9.57 -22.58 0.90
N PHE A 226 8.54 -21.75 1.06
CA PHE A 226 7.24 -22.14 1.61
C PHE A 226 6.65 -23.35 0.86
N TYR A 227 6.57 -23.27 -0.47
CA TYR A 227 6.01 -24.36 -1.27
C TYR A 227 6.88 -25.62 -1.26
N LEU A 228 8.21 -25.48 -1.21
CA LEU A 228 9.14 -26.61 -1.07
C LEU A 228 8.97 -27.31 0.28
N PHE A 229 8.91 -26.54 1.38
CA PHE A 229 8.64 -27.06 2.72
C PHE A 229 7.27 -27.72 2.79
N LEU A 230 6.24 -27.11 2.20
CA LEU A 230 4.89 -27.68 2.14
C LEU A 230 4.87 -29.00 1.36
N PHE A 231 5.57 -29.06 0.22
CA PHE A 231 5.71 -30.29 -0.56
C PHE A 231 6.39 -31.39 0.25
N PHE A 232 7.53 -31.09 0.88
CA PHE A 232 8.27 -32.04 1.71
C PHE A 232 7.46 -32.50 2.92
N LEU A 233 6.76 -31.57 3.59
CA LEU A 233 5.86 -31.86 4.70
C LEU A 233 4.77 -32.86 4.28
N LEU A 234 4.10 -32.61 3.15
CA LEU A 234 3.07 -33.51 2.63
C LEU A 234 3.62 -34.87 2.17
N TYR A 235 4.86 -34.91 1.69
CA TYR A 235 5.55 -36.14 1.33
C TYR A 235 5.90 -36.99 2.57
N VAL A 236 6.47 -36.36 3.59
CA VAL A 236 6.90 -37.03 4.84
C VAL A 236 5.72 -37.47 5.70
N ILE A 237 4.68 -36.63 5.84
CA ILE A 237 3.48 -36.96 6.63
C ILE A 237 2.80 -38.25 6.12
N LYS A 238 2.89 -38.55 4.82
CA LYS A 238 2.36 -39.80 4.26
C LYS A 238 3.10 -41.05 4.70
N LYS A 239 4.39 -40.93 5.06
CA LYS A 239 5.24 -42.06 5.46
C LYS A 239 5.20 -42.35 6.96
N ILE A 240 4.62 -41.45 7.75
CA ILE A 240 4.60 -41.53 9.21
C ILE A 240 3.20 -41.91 9.68
N ASN A 241 3.09 -42.88 10.59
CA ASN A 241 1.79 -43.32 11.11
C ASN A 241 1.41 -42.64 12.42
N THR A 242 2.38 -42.16 13.21
CA THR A 242 2.14 -41.57 14.53
C THR A 242 1.70 -40.10 14.44
N THR A 243 0.51 -39.78 14.97
CA THR A 243 -0.06 -38.41 14.95
C THR A 243 0.82 -37.40 15.69
N PHE A 244 1.39 -37.77 16.83
CA PHE A 244 2.30 -36.90 17.58
C PHE A 244 3.51 -36.45 16.76
N VAL A 245 4.14 -37.38 16.03
CA VAL A 245 5.30 -37.09 15.16
C VAL A 245 4.90 -36.17 14.00
N LYS A 246 3.69 -36.34 13.44
CA LYS A 246 3.17 -35.42 12.42
C LYS A 246 3.04 -34.00 12.95
N ILE A 247 2.47 -33.82 14.15
CA ILE A 247 2.31 -32.50 14.78
C ILE A 247 3.68 -31.88 15.04
N LEU A 248 4.63 -32.65 15.60
CA LEU A 248 5.98 -32.17 15.85
C LEU A 248 6.70 -31.72 14.57
N ILE A 249 6.59 -32.47 13.48
CA ILE A 249 7.17 -32.11 12.19
C ILE A 249 6.52 -30.85 11.61
N VAL A 250 5.19 -30.71 11.73
CA VAL A 250 4.51 -29.47 11.31
C VAL A 250 5.04 -28.28 12.09
N ILE A 251 5.16 -28.39 13.42
CA ILE A 251 5.70 -27.31 14.27
C ILE A 251 7.13 -26.97 13.83
N LEU A 252 8.01 -27.96 13.68
CA LEU A 252 9.39 -27.75 13.28
C LEU A 252 9.51 -27.11 11.89
N VAL A 253 8.70 -27.54 10.93
CA VAL A 253 8.68 -26.96 9.57
C VAL A 253 8.19 -25.51 9.61
N VAL A 254 7.13 -25.22 10.37
CA VAL A 254 6.61 -23.85 10.51
C VAL A 254 7.63 -22.97 11.24
N SER A 255 8.24 -23.44 12.32
CA SER A 255 9.27 -22.69 13.05
C SER A 255 10.52 -22.45 12.20
N ASN A 256 10.96 -23.45 11.43
CA ASN A 256 12.12 -23.29 10.54
C ASN A 256 11.81 -22.35 9.38
N PHE A 257 10.61 -22.42 8.81
CA PHE A 257 10.15 -21.47 7.80
C PHE A 257 10.15 -20.03 8.32
N LEU A 258 9.58 -19.78 9.50
CA LEU A 258 9.58 -18.46 10.13
C LEU A 258 10.99 -17.95 10.43
N LEU A 259 11.93 -18.85 10.75
CA LEU A 259 13.32 -18.47 10.99
C LEU A 259 14.05 -18.16 9.68
N LEU A 260 13.89 -19.00 8.65
CA LEU A 260 14.51 -18.81 7.34
C LEU A 260 13.98 -17.56 6.63
N SER A 261 12.68 -17.25 6.75
CA SER A 261 12.06 -16.06 6.17
C SER A 261 12.47 -14.75 6.84
N THR A 262 13.47 -14.78 7.72
CA THR A 262 14.04 -13.57 8.32
C THR A 262 15.52 -13.40 7.98
N LEU A 263 16.14 -14.37 7.30
CA LEU A 263 17.58 -14.38 7.02
C LEU A 263 17.96 -13.52 5.81
N ASP A 264 17.05 -13.30 4.87
CA ASP A 264 17.24 -12.44 3.69
C ASP A 264 16.75 -11.00 3.92
N ASN A 265 16.39 -10.64 5.16
CA ASN A 265 15.99 -9.29 5.56
C ASN A 265 17.06 -8.26 5.22
N TYR A 266 16.95 -7.67 4.05
CA TYR A 266 17.78 -6.55 3.65
C TYR A 266 17.30 -5.29 4.37
N ASN A 267 18.12 -4.80 5.31
CA ASN A 267 17.84 -3.53 5.95
C ASN A 267 18.14 -2.40 4.96
N LEU A 268 17.10 -1.93 4.28
CA LEU A 268 17.21 -0.90 3.25
C LEU A 268 17.82 0.41 3.78
N LEU A 269 17.59 0.74 5.05
CA LEU A 269 18.14 1.92 5.72
C LEU A 269 19.08 1.50 6.85
N LYS A 270 20.37 1.40 6.53
CA LYS A 270 21.39 0.88 7.45
C LYS A 270 21.54 1.76 8.70
N THR A 271 21.83 1.12 9.82
CA THR A 271 22.23 1.79 11.07
C THR A 271 23.66 2.31 10.96
N GLY A 272 23.98 3.42 11.64
CA GLY A 272 25.31 4.03 11.61
C GLY A 272 25.59 4.89 10.37
N LYS A 273 24.59 5.11 9.51
CA LYS A 273 24.65 6.01 8.37
C LYS A 273 23.46 6.96 8.37
N LEU A 274 23.60 8.11 7.74
CA LEU A 274 22.49 8.99 7.43
C LEU A 274 21.86 8.52 6.11
N SER A 275 20.58 8.15 6.16
CA SER A 275 19.81 7.81 4.96
C SER A 275 18.86 8.95 4.59
N VAL A 276 18.88 9.36 3.34
CA VAL A 276 17.97 10.36 2.73
C VAL A 276 17.13 9.64 1.68
N PHE A 277 15.89 9.32 2.02
CA PHE A 277 14.95 8.59 1.18
C PHE A 277 13.89 9.57 0.65
N THR A 278 14.04 9.97 -0.61
CA THR A 278 12.98 10.70 -1.34
C THR A 278 11.92 9.71 -1.82
N ILE A 279 10.74 9.78 -1.23
CA ILE A 279 9.61 8.89 -1.49
C ILE A 279 8.94 9.32 -2.79
N ASP A 280 8.60 8.35 -3.65
CA ASP A 280 7.79 8.64 -4.83
C ASP A 280 6.32 8.82 -4.43
N VAL A 281 5.94 10.07 -4.19
CA VAL A 281 4.57 10.51 -3.88
C VAL A 281 3.84 11.09 -5.10
N GLY A 282 4.39 10.84 -6.30
CA GLY A 282 3.96 11.50 -7.53
C GLY A 282 4.35 12.98 -7.53
N GLN A 283 3.37 13.86 -7.71
CA GLN A 283 3.62 15.30 -7.64
C GLN A 283 3.59 15.77 -6.18
N GLY A 284 4.70 16.36 -5.72
CA GLY A 284 4.89 16.81 -4.34
C GLY A 284 6.21 16.32 -3.76
N ASP A 285 6.45 16.67 -2.50
CA ASP A 285 7.64 16.23 -1.76
C ASP A 285 7.27 15.33 -0.57
N ALA A 286 8.07 14.29 -0.36
CA ALA A 286 8.15 13.56 0.90
C ALA A 286 9.53 12.91 1.01
N ILE A 287 10.31 13.31 2.02
CA ILE A 287 11.70 12.88 2.19
C ILE A 287 11.88 12.35 3.60
N LEU A 288 11.98 11.04 3.73
CA LEU A 288 12.25 10.35 4.98
C LEU A 288 13.76 10.36 5.25
N LEU A 289 14.12 10.86 6.42
CA LEU A 289 15.47 10.84 6.96
C LEU A 289 15.57 9.80 8.07
N LYS A 290 16.60 8.95 8.01
CA LYS A 290 17.01 8.10 9.13
C LYS A 290 18.42 8.48 9.54
N PHE A 291 18.55 9.02 10.73
CA PHE A 291 19.83 9.45 11.29
C PHE A 291 20.66 8.25 11.78
N PRO A 292 21.99 8.40 11.95
CA PRO A 292 22.89 7.29 12.27
C PRO A 292 22.49 6.45 13.49
N LYS A 293 21.91 7.05 14.54
CA LYS A 293 21.48 6.34 15.76
C LYS A 293 20.02 5.87 15.71
N GLY A 294 19.35 6.04 14.57
CA GLY A 294 17.99 5.56 14.32
C GLY A 294 16.88 6.58 14.57
N THR A 295 17.20 7.79 15.02
CA THR A 295 16.24 8.91 15.03
C THR A 295 15.70 9.13 13.62
N THR A 296 14.44 9.52 13.48
CA THR A 296 13.80 9.70 12.17
C THR A 296 13.22 11.10 11.99
N ALA A 297 13.25 11.60 10.76
CA ALA A 297 12.54 12.81 10.38
C ALA A 297 11.86 12.63 9.03
N LEU A 298 10.82 13.41 8.77
CA LEU A 298 10.13 13.45 7.50
C LEU A 298 10.03 14.91 7.06
N ILE A 299 10.60 15.25 5.90
CA ILE A 299 10.43 16.56 5.26
C ILE A 299 9.32 16.42 4.22
N ASP A 300 8.21 17.11 4.45
CA ASP A 300 6.97 17.02 3.67
C ASP A 300 6.37 15.60 3.59
N ALA A 301 5.10 15.51 3.22
CA ALA A 301 4.29 14.29 3.25
C ALA A 301 3.40 14.11 2.01
N GLY A 302 3.69 14.83 0.93
CA GLY A 302 2.95 14.74 -0.32
C GLY A 302 1.50 15.22 -0.23
N ASN A 303 0.80 15.07 -1.37
CA ASN A 303 -0.60 15.47 -1.54
C ASN A 303 -1.62 14.61 -0.75
N ALA A 304 -2.71 15.25 -0.33
CA ALA A 304 -3.91 14.58 0.16
C ALA A 304 -5.19 15.28 -0.30
N THR A 305 -6.18 14.47 -0.65
CA THR A 305 -7.50 14.81 -1.19
C THR A 305 -8.54 13.82 -0.62
N PRO A 306 -9.85 14.09 -0.72
CA PRO A 306 -10.86 13.16 -0.25
C PRO A 306 -10.80 11.75 -0.88
N SER A 307 -10.24 11.63 -2.09
CA SER A 307 -10.11 10.35 -2.82
C SER A 307 -8.75 9.68 -2.69
N PHE A 308 -7.72 10.42 -2.27
CA PHE A 308 -6.33 9.97 -2.29
C PHE A 308 -5.48 10.75 -1.30
N ASP A 309 -4.74 10.05 -0.45
CA ASP A 309 -3.86 10.61 0.58
C ASP A 309 -2.52 9.86 0.56
N ASN A 310 -1.43 10.58 0.32
CA ASN A 310 -0.08 10.02 0.31
C ASN A 310 0.37 9.52 1.68
N GLY A 311 -0.04 10.19 2.76
CA GLY A 311 0.22 9.75 4.14
C GLY A 311 -0.35 8.36 4.38
N GLU A 312 -1.63 8.15 4.05
CA GLU A 312 -2.31 6.87 4.25
C GLU A 312 -1.83 5.77 3.29
N ARG A 313 -1.66 6.10 2.00
CA ARG A 313 -1.47 5.08 0.94
C ARG A 313 -0.02 4.78 0.60
N ILE A 314 0.90 5.68 0.89
CA ILE A 314 2.31 5.55 0.51
C ILE A 314 3.20 5.55 1.76
N ILE A 315 3.10 6.60 2.58
CA ILE A 315 4.05 6.80 3.68
C ILE A 315 3.82 5.80 4.81
N LEU A 316 2.58 5.60 5.30
CA LEU A 316 2.31 4.61 6.36
C LEU A 316 2.74 3.18 5.96
N PRO A 317 2.37 2.64 4.78
CA PRO A 317 2.85 1.34 4.35
C PRO A 317 4.38 1.27 4.23
N LEU A 318 5.03 2.36 3.79
CA LEU A 318 6.49 2.41 3.69
C LEU A 318 7.15 2.38 5.09
N LEU A 319 6.62 3.13 6.06
CA LEU A 319 7.11 3.10 7.44
C LEU A 319 6.95 1.70 8.05
N GLU A 320 5.82 1.04 7.82
CA GLU A 320 5.57 -0.35 8.23
C GLU A 320 6.61 -1.30 7.64
N TYR A 321 6.85 -1.20 6.32
CA TYR A 321 7.86 -1.97 5.59
C TYR A 321 9.27 -1.76 6.16
N LEU A 322 9.65 -0.50 6.40
CA LEU A 322 10.96 -0.14 6.97
C LEU A 322 11.07 -0.46 8.47
N GLY A 323 9.99 -0.89 9.12
CA GLY A 323 9.93 -1.12 10.55
C GLY A 323 10.13 0.15 11.40
N ILE A 324 9.73 1.31 10.87
CA ILE A 324 9.80 2.60 11.56
C ILE A 324 8.45 2.85 12.22
N GLU A 325 8.41 2.79 13.55
CA GLU A 325 7.17 2.94 14.32
C GLU A 325 6.76 4.41 14.51
N ARG A 326 7.72 5.34 14.44
CA ARG A 326 7.50 6.76 14.70
C ARG A 326 8.48 7.63 13.91
N ILE A 327 8.02 8.82 13.55
CA ILE A 327 8.78 9.95 13.02
C ILE A 327 8.99 10.95 14.17
N ASP A 328 10.24 11.16 14.58
CA ASP A 328 10.56 12.09 15.67
C ASP A 328 10.37 13.56 15.26
N TYR A 329 10.65 13.92 14.01
CA TYR A 329 10.56 15.29 13.51
C TYR A 329 9.82 15.34 12.16
N GLY A 330 8.62 15.92 12.13
CA GLY A 330 7.96 16.29 10.88
C GLY A 330 8.33 17.72 10.47
N PHE A 331 9.09 17.90 9.42
CA PHE A 331 9.39 19.20 8.83
C PHE A 331 8.39 19.48 7.71
N VAL A 332 7.64 20.56 7.81
CA VAL A 332 6.77 21.04 6.72
C VAL A 332 7.50 22.19 6.05
N SER A 333 7.72 22.14 4.74
CA SER A 333 8.34 23.25 4.02
C SER A 333 7.38 24.44 3.91
N HIS A 334 6.18 24.22 3.39
CA HIS A 334 5.12 25.23 3.26
C HIS A 334 3.74 24.55 3.20
N ILE A 335 2.66 25.34 3.17
CA ILE A 335 1.29 24.86 3.38
C ILE A 335 0.57 24.56 2.06
N ASP A 336 1.27 24.08 1.04
CA ASP A 336 0.63 23.59 -0.19
C ASP A 336 0.36 22.10 -0.11
N SER A 337 -0.76 21.66 -0.72
CA SER A 337 -1.33 20.36 -0.38
C SER A 337 -0.38 19.22 -0.71
N ASP A 338 0.39 19.35 -1.79
CA ASP A 338 1.45 18.44 -2.23
C ASP A 338 2.70 18.40 -1.34
N HIS A 339 2.69 19.14 -0.23
CA HIS A 339 3.73 19.13 0.79
C HIS A 339 3.17 18.72 2.15
N TYR A 340 2.27 19.49 2.76
CA TYR A 340 1.88 19.24 4.16
C TYR A 340 0.75 18.22 4.33
N ALA A 341 -0.08 17.99 3.30
CA ALA A 341 -1.42 17.44 3.54
C ALA A 341 -1.40 15.97 4.01
N GLY A 342 -0.42 15.17 3.57
CA GLY A 342 -0.24 13.80 4.06
C GLY A 342 0.03 13.69 5.57
N PHE A 343 0.53 14.75 6.23
CA PHE A 343 0.71 14.75 7.69
C PHE A 343 -0.61 14.58 8.44
N VAL A 344 -1.75 14.92 7.85
CA VAL A 344 -3.07 14.72 8.49
C VAL A 344 -3.28 13.26 8.85
N SER A 345 -3.04 12.35 7.90
CA SER A 345 -3.17 10.91 8.10
C SER A 345 -2.07 10.34 9.00
N LEU A 346 -0.84 10.86 8.90
CA LEU A 346 0.27 10.44 9.78
C LEU A 346 0.04 10.81 11.25
N VAL A 347 -0.50 11.99 11.51
CA VAL A 347 -0.90 12.43 12.86
C VAL A 347 -2.05 11.58 13.38
N LYS A 348 -3.05 11.30 12.55
CA LYS A 348 -4.18 10.43 12.91
C LYS A 348 -3.73 9.03 13.29
N ALA A 349 -2.73 8.49 12.60
CA ALA A 349 -2.13 7.19 12.89
C ALA A 349 -1.20 7.19 14.11
N GLY A 350 -0.92 8.36 14.72
CA GLY A 350 -0.07 8.46 15.91
C GLY A 350 1.42 8.24 15.64
N VAL A 351 1.87 8.35 14.38
CA VAL A 351 3.27 8.10 14.01
C VAL A 351 4.14 9.36 14.05
N ILE A 352 3.57 10.56 14.23
CA ILE A 352 4.33 11.82 14.30
C ILE A 352 4.50 12.27 15.75
N LYS A 353 5.74 12.54 16.17
CA LYS A 353 6.05 13.01 17.53
C LYS A 353 5.95 14.53 17.70
N LYS A 354 6.47 15.29 16.74
CA LYS A 354 6.35 16.76 16.69
C LYS A 354 6.47 17.28 15.26
N ILE A 355 5.96 18.48 15.03
CA ILE A 355 6.02 19.15 13.74
C ILE A 355 6.76 20.49 13.86
N ILE A 356 7.64 20.76 12.90
CA ILE A 356 8.34 22.02 12.70
C ILE A 356 7.86 22.59 11.35
N LYS A 357 7.26 23.78 11.34
CA LYS A 357 6.63 24.38 10.16
C LYS A 357 6.88 25.89 10.07
N PRO A 358 6.54 26.58 8.96
CA PRO A 358 6.47 28.04 8.96
C PRO A 358 5.46 28.57 9.99
N GLY A 359 5.64 29.83 10.39
CA GLY A 359 4.66 30.55 11.22
C GLY A 359 3.26 30.52 10.61
N ILE A 360 2.22 30.63 11.44
CA ILE A 360 0.83 30.56 10.96
C ILE A 360 0.55 31.73 10.01
N ASP A 361 0.13 31.43 8.79
CA ASP A 361 -0.43 32.40 7.86
C ASP A 361 -1.97 32.46 8.01
N SER A 362 -2.43 33.43 8.79
CA SER A 362 -3.87 33.61 9.08
C SER A 362 -4.72 33.91 7.84
N SER A 363 -4.11 34.30 6.71
CA SER A 363 -4.82 34.49 5.44
C SER A 363 -5.15 33.16 4.74
N LEU A 364 -4.43 32.09 5.09
CA LEU A 364 -4.60 30.75 4.52
C LEU A 364 -5.52 29.90 5.41
N VAL A 365 -6.78 29.74 5.00
CA VAL A 365 -7.76 28.88 5.70
C VAL A 365 -7.22 27.46 5.92
N LYS A 366 -6.42 26.95 4.98
CA LYS A 366 -5.78 25.63 5.05
C LYS A 366 -4.77 25.52 6.21
N ASP A 367 -3.97 26.57 6.45
CA ASP A 367 -2.99 26.58 7.54
C ASP A 367 -3.67 26.69 8.89
N VAL A 368 -4.65 27.60 9.02
CA VAL A 368 -5.44 27.74 10.26
C VAL A 368 -6.13 26.41 10.64
N LYS A 369 -6.67 25.70 9.65
CA LYS A 369 -7.27 24.37 9.86
C LYS A 369 -6.22 23.33 10.27
N PHE A 370 -5.06 23.32 9.62
CA PHE A 370 -4.00 22.37 9.93
C PHE A 370 -3.43 22.61 11.33
N GLU A 371 -3.11 23.86 11.68
CA GLU A 371 -2.68 24.27 13.01
C GLU A 371 -3.68 23.84 14.09
N LYS A 372 -4.97 24.10 13.87
CA LYS A 372 -6.04 23.66 14.79
C LYS A 372 -6.06 22.14 14.94
N TYR A 373 -5.99 21.41 13.84
CA TYR A 373 -5.97 19.95 13.84
C TYR A 373 -4.78 19.39 14.63
N LEU A 374 -3.58 19.96 14.45
CA LEU A 374 -2.39 19.56 15.22
C LEU A 374 -2.57 19.78 16.72
N ARG A 375 -3.15 20.92 17.12
CA ARG A 375 -3.45 21.23 18.52
C ARG A 375 -4.49 20.31 19.13
N GLU A 376 -5.56 20.01 18.40
CA GLU A 376 -6.60 19.06 18.83
C GLU A 376 -6.04 17.64 19.04
N ASN A 377 -5.05 17.24 18.24
CA ASN A 377 -4.34 15.98 18.38
C ASN A 377 -3.12 16.05 19.32
N HIS A 378 -2.92 17.15 20.05
CA HIS A 378 -1.84 17.35 21.02
C HIS A 378 -0.42 17.16 20.43
N ILE A 379 -0.24 17.46 19.14
CA ILE A 379 1.06 17.42 18.49
C ILE A 379 1.84 18.70 18.88
N PRO A 380 3.05 18.59 19.45
CA PRO A 380 3.92 19.74 19.65
C PRO A 380 4.27 20.42 18.31
N ILE A 381 4.09 21.74 18.26
CA ILE A 381 4.34 22.56 17.07
C ILE A 381 5.46 23.54 17.40
N GLU A 382 6.52 23.51 16.60
CA GLU A 382 7.60 24.50 16.58
C GLU A 382 7.55 25.25 15.25
N TYR A 383 7.93 26.53 15.27
CA TYR A 383 8.03 27.34 14.05
C TYR A 383 9.48 27.52 13.64
N TYR A 384 9.73 27.53 12.33
CA TYR A 384 11.07 27.81 11.82
C TYR A 384 11.60 29.14 12.34
N LYS A 385 12.80 29.07 12.89
CA LYS A 385 13.62 30.20 13.30
C LYS A 385 15.03 29.95 12.78
N LYS A 386 15.82 31.01 12.61
CA LYS A 386 17.21 30.87 12.20
C LYS A 386 18.02 30.22 13.32
N GLU A 387 18.15 28.91 13.27
CA GLU A 387 18.80 28.10 14.30
C GLU A 387 19.48 26.86 13.71
N ILE A 388 20.23 26.15 14.57
CA ILE A 388 20.89 24.89 14.23
C ILE A 388 20.31 23.81 15.13
N LEU A 389 19.60 22.86 14.53
CA LEU A 389 19.16 21.64 15.21
C LEU A 389 20.23 20.56 15.04
N THR A 390 20.69 19.97 16.14
CA THR A 390 21.61 18.82 16.09
C THR A 390 20.84 17.55 16.42
N ILE A 391 20.79 16.61 15.48
CA ILE A 391 20.20 15.28 15.67
C ILE A 391 21.33 14.27 15.47
N ASP A 392 21.60 13.46 16.50
CA ASP A 392 22.78 12.60 16.56
C ASP A 392 24.07 13.42 16.34
N GLU A 393 24.81 13.15 15.26
CA GLU A 393 25.97 13.93 14.82
C GLU A 393 25.72 14.73 13.53
N VAL A 394 24.46 14.85 13.13
CA VAL A 394 24.02 15.60 11.94
C VAL A 394 23.50 16.97 12.37
N ARG A 395 23.97 18.02 11.69
CA ARG A 395 23.54 19.41 11.93
C ARG A 395 22.56 19.84 10.83
N ILE A 396 21.40 20.33 11.24
CA ILE A 396 20.37 20.88 10.36
C ILE A 396 20.29 22.38 10.62
N TYR A 397 20.68 23.16 9.63
CA TYR A 397 20.63 24.61 9.61
C TYR A 397 19.30 25.04 9.00
N VAL A 398 18.47 25.71 9.78
CA VAL A 398 17.25 26.34 9.29
C VAL A 398 17.64 27.72 8.74
N LEU A 399 17.55 27.88 7.42
CA LEU A 399 18.04 29.08 6.72
C LEU A 399 17.01 30.21 6.66
N ASN A 400 15.77 29.93 7.06
CA ASN A 400 14.65 30.87 7.00
C ASN A 400 14.98 32.22 7.67
N ASN A 401 14.54 33.28 7.01
CA ASN A 401 14.65 34.65 7.50
C ASN A 401 13.26 35.15 7.92
N GLU A 402 13.13 35.68 9.14
CA GLU A 402 11.87 36.21 9.68
C GLU A 402 11.22 37.22 8.73
N SER A 403 12.02 38.08 8.10
CA SER A 403 11.53 39.06 7.13
C SER A 403 10.89 38.45 5.88
N ILE A 404 11.27 37.23 5.49
CA ILE A 404 10.66 36.50 4.37
C ILE A 404 9.38 35.82 4.84
N MET A 405 9.42 35.18 6.02
CA MET A 405 8.28 34.43 6.56
C MET A 405 7.08 35.34 6.86
N GLU A 406 7.33 36.56 7.35
CA GLU A 406 6.29 37.54 7.71
C GLU A 406 5.80 38.38 6.52
N ASN A 407 6.46 38.29 5.36
CA ASN A 407 6.10 39.11 4.19
C ASN A 407 4.83 38.60 3.51
N THR A 408 3.75 39.38 3.61
CA THR A 408 2.44 39.05 3.02
C THR A 408 2.38 39.13 1.49
N GLU A 409 3.37 39.77 0.84
CA GLU A 409 3.46 39.84 -0.63
C GLU A 409 4.11 38.60 -1.24
N LEU A 410 4.75 37.76 -0.43
CA LEU A 410 5.38 36.52 -0.90
C LEU A 410 4.36 35.38 -0.94
N SER A 411 4.53 34.52 -1.94
CA SER A 411 3.73 33.30 -2.08
C SER A 411 4.02 32.31 -0.94
N SER A 412 3.13 31.32 -0.76
CA SER A 412 3.35 30.18 0.12
C SER A 412 4.70 29.48 -0.19
N ASN A 413 5.00 29.33 -1.47
CA ASN A 413 6.22 28.71 -2.00
C ASN A 413 7.48 29.48 -1.58
N ASP A 414 7.48 30.80 -1.74
CA ASP A 414 8.60 31.66 -1.33
C ASP A 414 8.84 31.64 0.20
N LYS A 415 7.81 31.30 0.98
CA LYS A 415 7.90 31.10 2.44
C LYS A 415 8.32 29.68 2.85
N SER A 416 8.82 28.86 1.92
CA SER A 416 9.26 27.49 2.26
C SER A 416 10.38 27.46 3.31
N GLY A 417 10.30 26.49 4.21
CA GLY A 417 11.36 26.02 5.09
C GLY A 417 12.57 25.54 4.29
N MET A 418 13.65 26.31 4.29
CA MET A 418 14.89 25.93 3.62
C MET A 418 15.87 25.37 4.63
N LEU A 419 16.26 24.11 4.43
CA LEU A 419 17.07 23.34 5.38
C LEU A 419 18.39 22.93 4.72
N LYS A 420 19.52 23.31 5.32
CA LYS A 420 20.82 22.73 4.98
C LYS A 420 21.20 21.70 6.02
N MET A 421 21.43 20.47 5.59
CA MET A 421 21.87 19.37 6.45
C MET A 421 23.34 19.07 6.22
N VAL A 422 24.12 18.91 7.29
CA VAL A 422 25.56 18.63 7.23
C VAL A 422 25.90 17.44 8.14
N TYR A 423 26.53 16.43 7.56
CA TYR A 423 27.05 15.25 8.27
C TYR A 423 28.51 15.02 7.86
N GLY A 424 29.44 15.25 8.79
CA GLY A 424 30.87 15.22 8.51
C GLY A 424 31.26 16.18 7.39
N LYS A 425 31.72 15.64 6.26
CA LYS A 425 32.09 16.36 5.03
C LYS A 425 30.97 16.42 3.99
N THR A 426 29.87 15.70 4.22
CA THR A 426 28.75 15.59 3.28
C THR A 426 27.61 16.54 3.67
N SER A 427 26.83 16.96 2.69
CA SER A 427 25.81 17.99 2.86
C SER A 427 24.68 17.89 1.85
N PHE A 428 23.49 18.28 2.31
CA PHE A 428 22.25 18.27 1.55
C PHE A 428 21.55 19.62 1.69
N LEU A 429 20.89 20.10 0.64
CA LEU A 429 20.06 21.30 0.68
C LEU A 429 18.63 20.98 0.26
N PHE A 430 17.67 21.19 1.17
CA PHE A 430 16.24 21.04 0.92
C PHE A 430 15.61 22.42 0.78
N THR A 431 15.03 22.69 -0.38
CA THR A 431 14.58 24.04 -0.75
C THR A 431 13.06 24.22 -0.64
N GLY A 432 12.30 23.14 -0.47
CA GLY A 432 10.85 23.14 -0.68
C GLY A 432 10.55 23.70 -2.07
N ASP A 433 9.71 24.73 -2.12
CA ASP A 433 9.29 25.38 -3.36
C ASP A 433 9.78 26.82 -3.50
N VAL A 434 10.83 27.21 -2.77
CA VAL A 434 11.43 28.55 -2.87
C VAL A 434 11.72 28.94 -4.32
N GLU A 435 11.23 30.11 -4.73
CA GLU A 435 11.32 30.59 -6.11
C GLU A 435 12.42 31.64 -6.28
N LYS A 436 12.70 31.98 -7.55
CA LYS A 436 13.71 32.95 -8.01
C LYS A 436 13.83 34.23 -7.18
N LYS A 437 12.73 34.75 -6.62
CA LYS A 437 12.73 36.00 -5.84
C LYS A 437 13.47 35.79 -4.52
N VAL A 438 13.09 34.77 -3.76
CA VAL A 438 13.70 34.44 -2.46
C VAL A 438 15.05 33.76 -2.63
N GLU A 439 15.25 32.96 -3.68
CA GLU A 439 16.56 32.40 -4.03
C GLU A 439 17.68 33.44 -4.11
N LYS A 440 17.39 34.61 -4.70
CA LYS A 440 18.36 35.71 -4.79
C LYS A 440 18.71 36.27 -3.42
N VAL A 441 17.74 36.35 -2.52
CA VAL A 441 17.95 36.82 -1.15
C VAL A 441 18.85 35.83 -0.41
N TYR A 442 18.52 34.53 -0.43
CA TYR A 442 19.35 33.52 0.19
C TYR A 442 20.75 33.41 -0.43
N ALA A 443 20.88 33.54 -1.75
CA ALA A 443 22.18 33.60 -2.41
C ALA A 443 23.05 34.75 -1.90
N SER A 444 22.45 35.92 -1.66
CA SER A 444 23.15 37.08 -1.10
C SER A 444 23.51 36.89 0.38
N ASP A 445 22.58 36.36 1.18
CA ASP A 445 22.72 36.22 2.63
C ASP A 445 23.72 35.12 3.03
N TYR A 446 23.73 34.01 2.30
CA TYR A 446 24.50 32.81 2.66
C TYR A 446 25.71 32.55 1.75
N LYS A 447 25.69 33.01 0.48
CA LYS A 447 26.80 32.86 -0.46
C LYS A 447 27.32 31.40 -0.51
N LEU A 448 28.64 31.20 -0.36
CA LEU A 448 29.29 29.89 -0.37
C LEU A 448 28.80 28.94 0.72
N PHE A 449 28.09 29.41 1.75
CA PHE A 449 27.45 28.51 2.69
C PHE A 449 26.29 27.73 2.07
N LEU A 450 25.79 28.10 0.90
CA LEU A 450 24.79 27.32 0.17
C LEU A 450 25.38 26.13 -0.60
N ASP A 451 26.70 26.07 -0.76
CA ASP A 451 27.38 24.99 -1.47
C ASP A 451 27.11 23.65 -0.78
N VAL A 452 26.66 22.65 -1.54
CA VAL A 452 26.30 21.33 -1.04
C VAL A 452 26.61 20.23 -2.03
N ASP A 453 26.75 19.00 -1.54
CA ASP A 453 26.95 17.84 -2.41
C ASP A 453 25.65 17.45 -3.13
N VAL A 454 24.51 17.53 -2.42
CA VAL A 454 23.19 17.13 -2.95
C VAL A 454 22.15 18.23 -2.78
N LEU A 455 21.51 18.63 -3.88
CA LEU A 455 20.42 19.59 -3.90
C LEU A 455 19.07 18.90 -4.14
N LYS A 456 18.10 19.06 -3.24
CA LYS A 456 16.68 18.92 -3.62
C LYS A 456 16.28 20.19 -4.36
N VAL A 457 16.06 20.03 -5.66
CA VAL A 457 15.65 21.08 -6.61
C VAL A 457 14.30 21.68 -6.21
N GLY A 458 14.25 23.02 -6.16
CA GLY A 458 13.05 23.74 -5.71
C GLY A 458 11.87 23.55 -6.64
N HIS A 459 10.66 23.53 -6.07
CA HIS A 459 9.40 23.60 -6.83
C HIS A 459 9.30 22.53 -7.92
N HIS A 460 9.71 21.31 -7.60
CA HIS A 460 9.64 20.13 -8.47
C HIS A 460 10.38 20.28 -9.81
N GLY A 461 11.30 21.26 -9.93
CA GLY A 461 11.95 21.63 -11.19
C GLY A 461 11.12 22.58 -12.08
N SER A 462 10.25 23.39 -11.48
CA SER A 462 9.55 24.50 -12.13
C SER A 462 10.52 25.51 -12.72
N LYS A 463 10.14 26.11 -13.86
CA LYS A 463 10.89 27.23 -14.45
C LYS A 463 11.02 28.45 -13.52
N THR A 464 10.25 28.52 -12.43
CA THR A 464 10.28 29.61 -11.45
C THR A 464 11.36 29.45 -10.38
N SER A 465 12.02 28.30 -10.29
CA SER A 465 13.08 28.01 -9.30
C SER A 465 14.43 27.71 -9.96
N SER A 466 15.38 27.31 -9.12
CA SER A 466 16.77 26.93 -9.40
C SER A 466 17.48 27.93 -10.30
N SER A 467 17.37 29.21 -9.97
CA SER A 467 17.92 30.31 -10.76
C SER A 467 19.44 30.21 -10.90
N LYS A 468 20.00 30.77 -11.98
CA LYS A 468 21.45 30.81 -12.17
C LYS A 468 22.18 31.53 -11.02
N VAL A 469 21.57 32.58 -10.46
CA VAL A 469 22.14 33.32 -9.31
C VAL A 469 22.28 32.41 -8.09
N PHE A 470 21.30 31.53 -7.87
CA PHE A 470 21.31 30.57 -6.78
C PHE A 470 22.29 29.42 -7.04
N LEU A 471 22.25 28.82 -8.24
CA LEU A 471 23.13 27.71 -8.61
C LEU A 471 24.62 28.10 -8.67
N ASN A 472 24.95 29.38 -8.87
CA ASN A 472 26.32 29.89 -8.75
C ASN A 472 26.93 29.72 -7.35
N TYR A 473 26.10 29.54 -6.31
CA TYR A 473 26.55 29.36 -4.93
C TYR A 473 26.30 27.96 -4.36
N VAL A 474 25.34 27.22 -4.92
CA VAL A 474 24.92 25.89 -4.42
C VAL A 474 25.75 24.76 -5.04
N THR A 475 26.22 24.95 -6.28
CA THR A 475 27.14 24.07 -7.04
C THR A 475 27.05 22.56 -6.72
N PRO A 476 25.85 21.94 -6.84
CA PRO A 476 25.66 20.57 -6.37
C PRO A 476 26.20 19.52 -7.34
N GLU A 477 26.94 18.54 -6.81
CA GLU A 477 27.35 17.36 -7.58
C GLU A 477 26.14 16.55 -8.03
N GLN A 478 25.10 16.46 -7.19
CA GLN A 478 23.89 15.69 -7.47
C GLN A 478 22.63 16.52 -7.19
N SER A 479 21.62 16.38 -8.04
CA SER A 479 20.34 17.07 -7.92
C SER A 479 19.17 16.08 -7.91
N ILE A 480 18.35 16.16 -6.87
CA ILE A 480 17.13 15.38 -6.69
C ILE A 480 15.93 16.21 -7.11
N ILE A 481 15.11 15.65 -8.01
CA ILE A 481 13.85 16.22 -8.45
C ILE A 481 12.72 15.26 -8.09
N SER A 482 11.83 15.69 -7.20
CA SER A 482 10.57 15.01 -6.93
C SER A 482 9.52 15.52 -7.91
N ALA A 483 8.98 14.65 -8.75
CA ALA A 483 7.93 14.95 -9.72
C ALA A 483 7.15 13.67 -10.08
N GLY A 484 5.88 13.82 -10.47
CA GLY A 484 5.05 12.69 -10.88
C GLY A 484 5.16 12.38 -12.37
N ILE A 485 4.99 11.11 -12.75
CA ILE A 485 4.86 10.69 -14.16
C ILE A 485 3.67 11.42 -14.80
N LEU A 486 3.90 12.07 -15.94
CA LEU A 486 2.87 12.81 -16.69
C LEU A 486 2.09 13.81 -15.81
N ASN A 487 2.77 14.46 -14.87
CA ASN A 487 2.14 15.48 -14.03
C ASN A 487 1.62 16.65 -14.88
N LYS A 488 0.51 17.24 -14.43
CA LYS A 488 -0.19 18.34 -15.12
C LYS A 488 0.63 19.63 -15.27
N PHE A 489 1.75 19.74 -14.57
CA PHE A 489 2.61 20.93 -14.57
C PHE A 489 3.76 20.83 -15.57
N GLU A 490 3.94 19.67 -16.20
CA GLU A 490 5.07 19.37 -17.09
C GLU A 490 6.43 19.55 -16.38
N HIS A 491 6.46 19.23 -15.08
CA HIS A 491 7.65 19.27 -14.26
C HIS A 491 8.44 17.93 -14.34
N PRO A 492 9.78 17.95 -14.17
CA PRO A 492 10.62 19.13 -14.24
C PRO A 492 10.64 19.73 -15.65
N SER A 493 10.69 21.05 -15.73
CA SER A 493 10.81 21.71 -17.04
C SER A 493 12.19 21.43 -17.67
N GLY A 494 12.21 21.25 -18.99
CA GLY A 494 13.46 20.97 -19.72
C GLY A 494 14.52 22.06 -19.56
N GLU A 495 14.11 23.31 -19.31
CA GLU A 495 15.02 24.43 -19.03
C GLU A 495 15.78 24.22 -17.71
N ILE A 496 15.11 23.74 -16.65
CA ILE A 496 15.75 23.49 -15.36
C ILE A 496 16.68 22.30 -15.43
N VAL A 497 16.24 21.21 -16.08
CA VAL A 497 17.09 20.03 -16.29
C VAL A 497 18.37 20.42 -17.00
N LYS A 498 18.27 21.12 -18.13
CA LYS A 498 19.45 21.59 -18.86
C LYS A 498 20.32 22.53 -18.03
N ARG A 499 19.72 23.42 -17.25
CA ARG A 499 20.48 24.35 -16.39
C ARG A 499 21.28 23.60 -15.32
N LEU A 500 20.73 22.54 -14.73
CA LEU A 500 21.46 21.73 -13.75
C LEU A 500 22.60 20.94 -14.42
N GLU A 501 22.37 20.40 -15.61
CA GLU A 501 23.40 19.74 -16.44
C GLU A 501 24.53 20.70 -16.82
N ASP A 502 24.21 21.95 -17.22
CA ASP A 502 25.19 22.99 -17.56
C ASP A 502 26.08 23.37 -16.36
N PHE A 503 25.61 23.13 -15.12
CA PHE A 503 26.36 23.30 -13.88
C PHE A 503 27.08 22.01 -13.42
N GLY A 504 27.04 20.95 -14.23
CA GLY A 504 27.72 19.69 -13.95
C GLY A 504 27.02 18.77 -12.96
N SER A 505 25.75 19.03 -12.62
CA SER A 505 25.01 18.25 -11.65
C SER A 505 24.42 16.98 -12.25
N GLU A 506 24.62 15.84 -11.59
CA GLU A 506 23.96 14.58 -11.94
C GLU A 506 22.51 14.58 -11.46
N ILE A 507 21.56 14.31 -12.35
CA ILE A 507 20.12 14.50 -12.06
C ILE A 507 19.42 13.17 -11.76
N TYR A 508 18.81 13.09 -10.59
CA TYR A 508 18.00 11.98 -10.12
C TYR A 508 16.54 12.41 -10.01
N ARG A 509 15.62 11.67 -10.65
CA ARG A 509 14.19 12.04 -10.73
C ARG A 509 13.27 10.92 -10.29
N THR A 510 12.27 11.23 -9.47
CA THR A 510 11.31 10.24 -9.00
C THR A 510 10.43 9.69 -10.13
N ASP A 511 10.04 10.52 -11.11
CA ASP A 511 9.24 10.07 -12.26
C ASP A 511 9.96 9.08 -13.19
N LYS A 512 11.29 8.95 -13.09
CA LYS A 512 12.09 7.99 -13.86
C LYS A 512 12.56 6.80 -13.02
N TYR A 513 13.03 7.08 -11.81
CA TYR A 513 13.68 6.08 -10.95
C TYR A 513 12.74 5.52 -9.88
N GLY A 514 11.55 6.07 -9.70
CA GLY A 514 10.72 5.85 -8.52
C GLY A 514 11.35 6.51 -7.30
N ALA A 515 11.22 5.89 -6.13
CA ALA A 515 11.92 6.33 -4.93
C ALA A 515 13.44 6.51 -5.16
N LEU A 516 14.06 7.44 -4.42
CA LEU A 516 15.51 7.69 -4.47
C LEU A 516 16.08 7.58 -3.07
N ILE A 517 17.19 6.85 -2.91
CA ILE A 517 17.83 6.65 -1.60
C ILE A 517 19.30 7.03 -1.72
N PHE A 518 19.72 7.96 -0.87
CA PHE A 518 21.12 8.35 -0.70
C PHE A 518 21.56 7.99 0.72
N GLU A 519 22.70 7.32 0.85
CA GLU A 519 23.34 7.04 2.13
C GLU A 519 24.61 7.87 2.27
N SER A 520 24.77 8.53 3.40
CA SER A 520 26.02 9.18 3.80
C SER A 520 26.62 8.50 5.03
N ASP A 521 27.93 8.26 5.01
CA ASP A 521 28.73 7.84 6.16
C ASP A 521 29.49 9.01 6.82
N GLY A 522 29.19 10.24 6.41
CA GLY A 522 29.84 11.46 6.86
C GLY A 522 31.11 11.82 6.08
N ASN A 523 31.59 10.98 5.16
CA ASN A 523 32.70 11.30 4.26
C ASN A 523 32.29 11.28 2.79
N SER A 524 31.44 10.34 2.39
CA SER A 524 30.94 10.22 1.02
C SER A 524 29.45 9.91 0.99
N ILE A 525 28.81 10.27 -0.13
CA ILE A 525 27.41 9.99 -0.41
C ILE A 525 27.33 8.90 -1.48
N HIS A 526 26.45 7.92 -1.29
CA HIS A 526 26.20 6.85 -2.24
C HIS A 526 24.71 6.76 -2.58
N PHE A 527 24.40 6.75 -3.87
CA PHE A 527 23.06 6.41 -4.35
C PHE A 527 22.84 4.89 -4.24
N ILE A 528 21.73 4.48 -3.62
CA ILE A 528 21.35 3.08 -3.43
C ILE A 528 20.28 2.70 -4.45
N ASP A 529 20.63 1.77 -5.34
CA ASP A 529 19.70 1.17 -6.29
C ASP A 529 18.84 0.12 -5.59
N TRP A 530 17.81 0.60 -4.87
CA TRP A 530 16.91 -0.24 -4.09
C TRP A 530 16.19 -1.29 -4.94
N LYS A 531 15.94 -1.03 -6.23
CA LYS A 531 15.25 -1.95 -7.14
C LYS A 531 16.02 -3.25 -7.38
N LYS A 532 17.34 -3.27 -7.19
CA LYS A 532 18.15 -4.50 -7.29
C LYS A 532 17.95 -5.45 -6.11
N HIS A 533 17.28 -5.00 -5.05
CA HIS A 533 17.08 -5.76 -3.82
C HIS A 533 15.67 -6.37 -3.72
N PHE A 534 14.85 -6.29 -4.78
CA PHE A 534 13.48 -6.81 -4.85
C PHE A 534 13.28 -7.77 -6.02
#